data_AF-A0A972F5N3-F1
#
_entry.id   AF-A0A972F5N3-F1
#
_cell.length_a   1.000
_cell.length_b   1.000
_cell.length_c   1.000
_cell.angle_alpha   90.00
_cell.angle_beta   90.00
_cell.angle_gamma   90.00
#
_symmetry.space_group_name_H-M   'P 1'
#
loop_
_entity.id
_entity.type
_entity.pdbx_description
1 polymer ?
#
loop_
_entity_poly.entity_id
_entity_poly.type
_entity_poly.pdbx_seq_one_letter_code
_entity_poly.pdbx_strand_id
1 'polypeptide(L)'
;KESEFLGKTFEIDISSLGLDSIISNIIDCRIKEIEKCIGSDAPLAAVIITGSTMEGILLGEATSYPKTFNSASSAPKDKNSKVRNFQDWTLSNFIDVAYEIGLIKLDVKKFSHVVRDFRNFIHPYEQMVSRFHPDKNTALICLQVLKASIIQIAEYRKKLQ
;
A
#
# COMPACT_ATOMS: atom_id res chain seq x y z
N LYS A 1 -25.23 8.56 -0.53
CA LYS A 1 -24.97 8.70 -2.00
C LYS A 1 -23.50 8.39 -2.30
N GLU A 2 -23.10 8.07 -3.53
CA GLU A 2 -21.69 7.81 -3.90
C GLU A 2 -20.75 8.93 -3.44
N SER A 3 -21.16 10.19 -3.65
CA SER A 3 -20.45 11.39 -3.17
C SER A 3 -20.26 11.44 -1.65
N GLU A 4 -21.16 10.82 -0.90
CA GLU A 4 -21.16 10.77 0.56
C GLU A 4 -20.26 9.65 1.09
N PHE A 5 -20.13 8.56 0.32
CA PHE A 5 -19.16 7.49 0.60
C PHE A 5 -17.74 7.95 0.28
N LEU A 6 -17.52 8.59 -0.87
CA LEU A 6 -16.24 9.15 -1.27
C LEU A 6 -15.82 10.37 -0.43
N GLY A 7 -16.80 11.11 0.13
CA GLY A 7 -16.57 12.28 0.99
C GLY A 7 -16.24 11.95 2.44
N LYS A 8 -16.37 10.69 2.88
CA LYS A 8 -15.89 10.27 4.20
C LYS A 8 -14.37 10.12 4.17
N THR A 9 -13.70 11.18 4.57
CA THR A 9 -12.28 11.13 4.93
C THR A 9 -12.15 10.51 6.31
N PHE A 10 -11.79 9.24 6.36
CA PHE A 10 -11.22 8.68 7.60
C PHE A 10 -9.88 9.38 7.84
N GLU A 11 -9.79 10.11 8.96
CA GLU A 11 -8.49 10.57 9.44
C GLU A 11 -7.66 9.36 9.80
N ILE A 12 -6.46 9.29 9.25
CA ILE A 12 -5.52 8.22 9.54
C ILE A 12 -4.48 8.77 10.50
N ASP A 13 -4.30 8.06 11.61
CA ASP A 13 -3.17 8.30 12.49
C ASP A 13 -1.98 7.44 12.06
N ILE A 14 -0.99 8.03 11.39
CA ILE A 14 0.22 7.33 10.94
C ILE A 14 1.08 6.86 12.12
N SER A 15 1.00 7.53 13.27
CA SER A 15 1.74 7.12 14.46
C SER A 15 1.29 5.74 14.98
N SER A 16 0.05 5.34 14.67
CA SER A 16 -0.49 4.03 15.02
C SER A 16 0.18 2.85 14.29
N LEU A 17 0.88 3.12 13.17
CA LEU A 17 1.74 2.12 12.52
C LEU A 17 2.97 1.81 13.36
N GLY A 18 3.39 2.73 14.24
CA GLY A 18 4.60 2.68 15.08
C GLY A 18 5.86 2.22 14.35
N LEU A 19 6.03 2.74 13.14
CA LEU A 19 7.28 2.68 12.37
C LEU A 19 8.27 3.70 12.94
N ASP A 20 9.51 3.66 12.44
CA ASP A 20 10.50 4.70 12.72
C ASP A 20 9.92 6.10 12.40
N SER A 21 10.29 7.10 13.20
CA SER A 21 9.73 8.45 13.10
C SER A 21 10.07 9.14 11.78
N ILE A 22 11.26 8.88 11.22
CA ILE A 22 11.68 9.42 9.92
C ILE A 22 10.79 8.84 8.82
N ILE A 23 10.57 7.52 8.84
CA ILE A 23 9.71 6.84 7.87
C ILE A 23 8.25 7.30 8.01
N SER A 24 7.76 7.44 9.24
CA SER A 24 6.39 7.92 9.52
C SER A 24 6.15 9.32 8.95
N ASN A 25 7.12 10.24 9.11
CA ASN A 25 7.06 11.58 8.53
C ASN A 25 7.03 11.56 7.00
N ILE A 26 7.83 10.68 6.37
CA ILE A 26 7.83 10.52 4.91
C ILE A 26 6.47 10.02 4.44
N ILE A 27 5.89 9.02 5.10
CA ILE A 27 4.56 8.48 4.76
C ILE A 27 3.48 9.57 4.87
N ASP A 28 3.49 10.36 5.94
CA ASP A 28 2.55 11.47 6.11
C ASP A 28 2.68 12.52 4.98
N CYS A 29 3.91 12.90 4.62
CA CYS A 29 4.15 13.77 3.47
C CYS A 29 3.60 13.19 2.16
N ARG A 30 3.75 11.87 1.93
CA ARG A 30 3.24 11.21 0.72
C ARG A 30 1.72 11.18 0.68
N ILE A 31 1.05 10.96 1.81
CA ILE A 31 -0.41 11.01 1.89
C ILE A 31 -0.93 12.41 1.57
N LYS A 32 -0.31 13.45 2.14
CA LYS A 32 -0.63 14.85 1.80
C LYS A 32 -0.40 15.14 0.32
N GLU A 33 0.64 14.58 -0.29
CA GLU A 33 0.89 14.72 -1.73
C GLU A 33 -0.20 14.04 -2.57
N ILE A 34 -0.63 12.82 -2.20
CA ILE A 34 -1.74 12.12 -2.86
C ILE A 34 -3.01 12.98 -2.84
N GLU A 35 -3.36 13.55 -1.69
CA GLU A 35 -4.54 14.40 -1.54
C GLU A 35 -4.45 15.67 -2.38
N LYS A 36 -3.28 16.30 -2.47
CA LYS A 36 -3.04 17.45 -3.38
C LYS A 36 -3.19 17.06 -4.85
N CYS A 37 -2.66 15.92 -5.26
CA CYS A 37 -2.81 15.42 -6.63
C CYS A 37 -4.29 15.19 -6.97
N ILE A 38 -5.07 14.59 -6.06
CA ILE A 38 -6.52 14.41 -6.24
C ILE A 38 -7.26 15.75 -6.32
N GLY A 39 -6.89 16.71 -5.46
CA GLY A 39 -7.46 18.06 -5.45
C GLY A 39 -7.14 18.88 -6.70
N SER A 40 -6.00 18.60 -7.34
CA SER A 40 -5.50 19.32 -8.52
C SER A 40 -5.76 18.60 -9.85
N ASP A 41 -6.66 17.61 -9.87
CA ASP A 41 -7.00 16.81 -11.04
C ASP A 41 -5.80 16.09 -11.70
N ALA A 42 -4.90 15.57 -10.86
CA ALA A 42 -3.74 14.76 -11.26
C ALA A 42 -3.86 13.28 -10.79
N PRO A 43 -4.88 12.53 -11.26
CA PRO A 43 -5.18 11.19 -10.76
C PRO A 43 -4.09 10.15 -11.05
N LEU A 44 -3.39 10.23 -12.19
CA LEU A 44 -2.29 9.33 -12.50
C LEU A 44 -1.16 9.42 -11.47
N ALA A 45 -0.76 10.65 -11.10
CA ALA A 45 0.24 10.87 -10.06
C ALA A 45 -0.25 10.33 -8.70
N ALA A 46 -1.51 10.59 -8.35
CA ALA A 46 -2.09 10.12 -7.11
C ALA A 46 -2.04 8.59 -6.98
N VAL A 47 -2.41 7.82 -8.01
CA VAL A 47 -2.39 6.34 -7.94
C VAL A 47 -0.97 5.78 -7.85
N ILE A 48 -0.01 6.39 -8.55
CA ILE A 48 1.40 5.98 -8.51
C ILE A 48 2.00 6.21 -7.11
N ILE A 49 1.75 7.39 -6.53
CA ILE A 49 2.23 7.73 -5.18
C ILE A 49 1.52 6.83 -4.16
N THR A 50 0.23 6.54 -4.33
CA THR A 50 -0.51 5.64 -3.44
C THR A 50 0.10 4.24 -3.39
N GLY A 51 0.34 3.60 -4.54
CA GLY A 51 0.96 2.28 -4.55
C GLY A 51 2.39 2.26 -4.01
N SER A 52 3.18 3.30 -4.31
CA SER A 52 4.55 3.42 -3.76
C SER A 52 4.55 3.67 -2.25
N THR A 53 3.56 4.37 -1.72
CA THR A 53 3.39 4.61 -0.28
C THR A 53 3.01 3.32 0.45
N MET A 54 2.11 2.52 -0.14
CA MET A 54 1.75 1.19 0.37
C MET A 54 2.97 0.26 0.43
N GLU A 55 3.81 0.24 -0.61
CA GLU A 55 5.05 -0.54 -0.64
C GLU A 55 5.99 -0.11 0.50
N GLY A 56 6.16 1.19 0.72
CA GLY A 56 6.96 1.72 1.82
C GLY A 56 6.45 1.34 3.21
N ILE A 57 5.12 1.37 3.43
CA ILE A 57 4.52 0.94 4.71
C ILE A 57 4.78 -0.55 4.95
N LEU A 58 4.51 -1.41 3.97
CA LEU A 58 4.69 -2.85 4.13
C LEU A 58 6.16 -3.26 4.28
N LEU A 59 7.08 -2.56 3.62
CA LEU A 59 8.52 -2.71 3.85
C LEU A 59 8.92 -2.31 5.27
N GLY A 60 8.34 -1.23 5.80
CA GLY A 60 8.53 -0.79 7.19
C GLY A 60 8.07 -1.86 8.19
N GLU A 61 6.90 -2.45 7.95
CA GLU A 61 6.38 -3.57 8.75
C GLU A 61 7.28 -4.81 8.65
N ALA A 62 7.69 -5.18 7.44
CA ALA A 62 8.59 -6.32 7.22
C ALA A 62 9.94 -6.15 7.93
N THR A 63 10.49 -4.94 7.90
CA THR A 63 11.76 -4.61 8.56
C THR A 63 11.62 -4.60 10.08
N SER A 64 10.46 -4.22 10.60
CA SER A 64 10.16 -4.25 12.05
C SER A 64 9.94 -5.67 12.56
N TYR A 65 9.42 -6.57 11.72
CA TYR A 65 9.08 -7.95 12.07
C TYR A 65 9.69 -8.98 11.09
N PRO A 66 11.02 -9.02 10.94
CA PRO A 66 11.67 -9.77 9.87
C PRO A 66 11.45 -11.28 9.99
N LYS A 67 11.40 -11.81 11.22
CA LYS A 67 11.17 -13.24 11.46
C LYS A 67 9.77 -13.66 10.98
N THR A 68 8.75 -12.85 11.24
CA THR A 68 7.37 -13.14 10.84
C THR A 68 7.22 -13.16 9.33
N PHE A 69 7.74 -12.13 8.65
CA PHE A 69 7.67 -12.02 7.19
C PHE A 69 8.50 -13.10 6.48
N ASN A 70 9.74 -13.35 6.92
CA ASN A 70 10.60 -14.34 6.26
C ASN A 70 10.16 -15.79 6.50
N SER A 71 9.31 -16.06 7.49
CA SER A 71 8.79 -17.41 7.76
C SER A 71 7.53 -17.74 6.96
N ALA A 72 6.92 -16.75 6.30
CA ALA A 72 5.74 -16.95 5.47
C ALA A 72 6.04 -17.84 4.26
N SER A 73 5.10 -18.71 3.91
CA SER A 73 5.22 -19.60 2.75
C SER A 73 5.22 -18.84 1.43
N SER A 74 4.53 -17.70 1.35
CA SER A 74 4.52 -16.77 0.22
C SER A 74 5.74 -15.85 0.14
N ALA A 75 6.68 -15.92 1.10
CA ALA A 75 7.90 -15.13 1.03
C ALA A 75 8.72 -15.50 -0.23
N PRO A 76 9.13 -14.52 -1.05
CA PRO A 76 9.82 -14.79 -2.31
C PRO A 76 11.20 -15.41 -2.04
N LYS A 77 11.47 -16.52 -2.73
CA LYS A 77 12.73 -17.26 -2.63
C LYS A 77 13.59 -17.06 -3.87
N ASP A 78 14.89 -17.21 -3.71
CA ASP A 78 15.86 -17.30 -4.79
C ASP A 78 15.92 -18.73 -5.36
N LYS A 79 16.84 -18.94 -6.31
CA LYS A 79 17.04 -20.25 -6.96
C LYS A 79 17.50 -21.35 -5.99
N ASN A 80 18.05 -20.98 -4.84
CA ASN A 80 18.55 -21.88 -3.81
C ASN A 80 17.53 -22.08 -2.68
N SER A 81 16.26 -21.71 -2.89
CA SER A 81 15.19 -21.74 -1.89
C SER A 81 15.43 -20.84 -0.67
N LYS A 82 16.37 -19.90 -0.74
CA LYS A 82 16.61 -18.92 0.32
C LYS A 82 15.68 -17.73 0.13
N VAL A 83 15.09 -17.23 1.22
CA VAL A 83 14.25 -16.03 1.18
C VAL A 83 15.10 -14.82 0.76
N ARG A 84 14.59 -14.02 -0.18
CA ARG A 84 15.26 -12.82 -0.71
C ARG A 84 15.34 -11.72 0.35
N ASN A 85 16.31 -10.81 0.22
CA ASN A 85 16.35 -9.59 1.04
C ASN A 85 15.13 -8.72 0.74
N PHE A 86 14.59 -8.00 1.73
CA PHE A 86 13.36 -7.21 1.56
C PHE A 86 13.45 -6.13 0.47
N GLN A 87 14.65 -5.60 0.20
CA GLN A 87 14.89 -4.67 -0.91
C GLN A 87 14.59 -5.26 -2.31
N ASP A 88 14.59 -6.59 -2.43
CA ASP A 88 14.33 -7.33 -3.67
C ASP A 88 12.87 -7.83 -3.74
N TRP A 89 12.04 -7.49 -2.76
CA TRP A 89 10.62 -7.85 -2.74
C TRP A 89 9.81 -6.82 -3.51
N THR A 90 8.87 -7.29 -4.31
CA THR A 90 7.89 -6.43 -4.98
C THR A 90 6.73 -6.10 -4.06
N LEU A 91 5.98 -5.03 -4.33
CA LEU A 91 4.70 -4.77 -3.66
C LEU A 91 3.76 -5.99 -3.67
N SER A 92 3.73 -6.77 -4.76
CA SER A 92 2.93 -8.01 -4.81
C SER A 92 3.37 -9.00 -3.72
N ASN A 93 4.68 -9.19 -3.54
CA ASN A 93 5.21 -10.09 -2.51
C ASN A 93 4.83 -9.61 -1.10
N PHE A 94 4.95 -8.31 -0.84
CA PHE A 94 4.56 -7.74 0.44
C PHE A 94 3.07 -7.91 0.73
N ILE A 95 2.19 -7.67 -0.26
CA ILE A 95 0.73 -7.84 -0.10
C ILE A 95 0.39 -9.31 0.21
N ASP A 96 1.00 -10.25 -0.52
CA ASP A 96 0.70 -11.67 -0.34
C ASP A 96 1.16 -12.18 1.03
N VAL A 97 2.37 -11.80 1.47
CA VAL A 97 2.88 -12.15 2.79
C VAL A 97 2.08 -11.47 3.90
N ALA A 98 1.77 -10.19 3.78
CA ALA A 98 0.97 -9.46 4.76
C ALA A 98 -0.42 -10.10 4.96
N TYR A 99 -1.05 -10.58 3.88
CA TYR A 99 -2.29 -11.32 4.00
C TYR A 99 -2.11 -12.68 4.69
N GLU A 100 -1.09 -13.45 4.31
CA GLU A 100 -0.83 -14.78 4.88
C GLU A 100 -0.62 -14.72 6.40
N ILE A 101 0.14 -13.73 6.88
CA ILE A 101 0.43 -13.57 8.31
C ILE A 101 -0.73 -12.91 9.10
N GLY A 102 -1.83 -12.58 8.42
CA GLY A 102 -3.01 -11.95 9.01
C GLY A 102 -2.88 -10.46 9.31
N LEU A 103 -1.83 -9.80 8.79
CA LEU A 103 -1.61 -8.36 8.94
C LEU A 103 -2.68 -7.54 8.20
N ILE A 104 -3.10 -8.02 7.03
CA ILE A 104 -4.24 -7.47 6.26
C ILE A 104 -5.26 -8.56 5.93
N LYS A 105 -6.51 -8.17 5.74
CA LYS A 105 -7.64 -9.04 5.41
C LYS A 105 -7.80 -9.19 3.88
N LEU A 106 -8.66 -10.13 3.47
CA LEU A 106 -8.82 -10.53 2.05
C LEU A 106 -9.26 -9.39 1.14
N ASP A 107 -10.14 -8.51 1.62
CA ASP A 107 -10.59 -7.32 0.93
C ASP A 107 -9.41 -6.40 0.61
N VAL A 108 -8.62 -6.03 1.63
CA VAL A 108 -7.43 -5.19 1.47
C VAL A 108 -6.41 -5.86 0.58
N LYS A 109 -6.18 -7.18 0.70
CA LYS A 109 -5.30 -7.91 -0.22
C LYS A 109 -5.70 -7.73 -1.68
N LYS A 110 -6.97 -8.02 -2.01
CA LYS A 110 -7.47 -7.96 -3.39
C LYS A 110 -7.36 -6.55 -3.96
N PHE A 111 -7.79 -5.54 -3.22
CA PHE A 111 -7.74 -4.17 -3.69
C PHE A 111 -6.31 -3.60 -3.71
N SER A 112 -5.43 -4.04 -2.82
CA SER A 112 -4.01 -3.64 -2.84
C SER A 112 -3.30 -4.13 -4.11
N HIS A 113 -3.66 -5.33 -4.61
CA HIS A 113 -3.15 -5.79 -5.90
C HIS A 113 -3.62 -4.90 -7.06
N VAL A 114 -4.86 -4.38 -7.01
CA VAL A 114 -5.35 -3.39 -7.98
C VAL A 114 -4.57 -2.06 -7.86
N VAL A 115 -4.32 -1.58 -6.64
CA VAL A 115 -3.48 -0.37 -6.42
C VAL A 115 -2.08 -0.57 -6.98
N ARG A 116 -1.50 -1.77 -6.80
CA ARG A 116 -0.20 -2.14 -7.38
C ARG A 116 -0.23 -2.11 -8.91
N ASP A 117 -1.29 -2.61 -9.53
CA ASP A 117 -1.42 -2.60 -10.99
C ASP A 117 -1.53 -1.16 -11.52
N PHE A 118 -2.28 -0.29 -10.85
CA PHE A 118 -2.37 1.12 -11.24
C PHE A 118 -1.08 1.90 -11.01
N ARG A 119 -0.28 1.54 -10.00
CA ARG A 119 1.07 2.10 -9.83
C ARG A 119 1.96 1.83 -11.05
N ASN A 120 1.79 0.69 -11.72
CA ASN A 120 2.60 0.33 -12.87
C ASN A 120 2.36 1.22 -14.10
N PHE A 121 1.31 2.05 -14.11
CA PHE A 121 1.13 3.10 -15.12
C PHE A 121 2.15 4.24 -15.03
N ILE A 122 3.08 4.19 -14.06
CA ILE A 122 4.33 4.95 -14.16
C ILE A 122 5.10 4.63 -15.46
N HIS A 123 4.91 3.42 -16.01
CA HIS A 123 5.44 3.02 -17.31
C HIS A 123 4.43 3.35 -18.42
N PRO A 124 4.73 4.27 -19.36
CA PRO A 124 3.77 4.69 -20.39
C PRO A 124 3.26 3.55 -21.28
N TYR A 125 4.09 2.53 -21.55
CA TYR A 125 3.69 1.37 -22.34
C TYR A 125 2.65 0.49 -21.64
N GLU A 126 2.73 0.34 -20.31
CA GLU A 126 1.71 -0.38 -19.53
C GLU A 126 0.35 0.34 -19.62
N GLN A 127 0.38 1.68 -19.53
CA GLN A 127 -0.83 2.49 -19.69
C GLN A 127 -1.39 2.42 -21.12
N MET A 128 -0.53 2.45 -22.13
CA MET A 128 -0.93 2.33 -23.54
C MET A 128 -1.61 0.98 -23.83
N VAL A 129 -1.05 -0.12 -23.32
CA VAL A 129 -1.60 -1.47 -23.53
C VAL A 129 -2.93 -1.63 -22.80
N SER A 130 -3.04 -1.13 -21.57
CA SER A 130 -4.28 -1.22 -20.79
C SER A 130 -5.40 -0.33 -21.37
N ARG A 131 -5.05 0.72 -22.12
CA ARG A 131 -5.97 1.78 -22.61
C ARG A 131 -6.76 2.44 -21.49
N PHE A 132 -6.27 2.34 -20.26
CA PHE A 132 -6.92 2.86 -19.07
C PHE A 132 -6.28 4.18 -18.65
N HIS A 133 -7.12 5.11 -18.24
CA HIS A 133 -6.70 6.41 -17.73
C HIS A 133 -7.32 6.57 -16.33
N PRO A 134 -6.50 6.56 -15.27
CA PRO A 134 -7.01 6.82 -13.93
C PRO A 134 -7.72 8.16 -13.90
N ASP A 135 -8.94 8.18 -13.36
CA ASP A 135 -9.69 9.39 -13.09
C ASP A 135 -9.69 9.71 -11.59
N LYS A 136 -10.35 10.81 -11.21
CA LYS A 136 -10.47 11.22 -9.82
C LYS A 136 -11.07 10.14 -8.92
N ASN A 137 -12.07 9.39 -9.41
CA ASN A 137 -12.71 8.32 -8.66
C ASN A 137 -11.74 7.15 -8.44
N THR A 138 -10.97 6.78 -9.46
CA THR A 138 -9.90 5.77 -9.38
C THR A 138 -8.90 6.14 -8.29
N ALA A 139 -8.44 7.40 -8.28
CA ALA A 139 -7.49 7.88 -7.27
C ALA A 139 -8.09 7.88 -5.86
N LEU A 140 -9.35 8.29 -5.69
CA LEU A 140 -10.05 8.22 -4.40
C LEU A 140 -10.19 6.78 -3.90
N ILE A 141 -10.56 5.84 -4.77
CA ILE A 141 -10.64 4.41 -4.41
C ILE A 141 -9.27 3.91 -3.95
N CYS A 142 -8.21 4.21 -4.69
CA CYS A 142 -6.85 3.81 -4.30
C CYS A 142 -6.45 4.36 -2.93
N LEU A 143 -6.75 5.64 -2.69
CA LEU A 143 -6.50 6.26 -1.39
C LEU A 143 -7.26 5.54 -0.27
N GLN A 144 -8.53 5.19 -0.47
CA GLN A 144 -9.31 4.44 0.53
C GLN A 144 -8.73 3.07 0.84
N VAL A 145 -8.18 2.37 -0.16
CA VAL A 145 -7.49 1.09 0.04
C VAL A 145 -6.23 1.28 0.89
N LEU A 146 -5.45 2.33 0.63
CA LEU A 146 -4.29 2.70 1.46
C LEU A 146 -4.73 3.00 2.91
N LYS A 147 -5.80 3.78 3.10
CA LYS A 147 -6.35 4.09 4.43
C LYS A 147 -6.77 2.81 5.18
N ALA A 148 -7.50 1.94 4.50
CA ALA A 148 -7.95 0.66 5.07
C ALA A 148 -6.77 -0.24 5.45
N SER A 149 -5.70 -0.25 4.63
CA SER A 149 -4.47 -0.99 4.93
C SER A 149 -3.82 -0.51 6.23
N ILE A 150 -3.70 0.81 6.40
CA ILE A 150 -3.12 1.40 7.61
C ILE A 150 -3.95 1.06 8.85
N ILE A 151 -5.28 1.17 8.76
CA ILE A 151 -6.18 0.82 9.86
C ILE A 151 -6.01 -0.65 10.27
N GLN A 152 -5.99 -1.58 9.30
CA GLN A 152 -5.86 -3.01 9.59
C GLN A 152 -4.49 -3.35 10.19
N ILE A 153 -3.41 -2.72 9.71
CA ILE A 153 -2.07 -2.87 10.28
C ILE A 153 -2.06 -2.36 11.73
N ALA A 154 -2.61 -1.18 12.00
CA ALA A 154 -2.69 -0.62 13.34
C ALA A 154 -3.52 -1.50 14.29
N GLU A 155 -4.66 -2.03 13.83
CA GLU A 155 -5.47 -3.00 14.58
C GLU A 155 -4.70 -4.28 14.89
N TYR A 156 -3.92 -4.79 13.93
CA TYR A 156 -3.09 -5.97 14.12
C TYR A 156 -2.02 -5.72 15.20
N ARG A 157 -1.32 -4.58 15.17
CA ARG A 157 -0.31 -4.23 16.18
C ARG A 157 -0.90 -4.13 17.59
N LYS A 158 -2.10 -3.56 17.73
CA LYS A 158 -2.80 -3.49 19.02
C LYS A 158 -3.12 -4.86 19.62
N LYS A 159 -3.26 -5.92 18.81
CA LYS A 159 -3.49 -7.29 19.29
C LYS A 159 -2.21 -8.01 19.73
N LEU A 160 -1.04 -7.51 19.33
CA LEU A 160 0.26 -8.07 19.70
C LEU A 160 0.82 -7.46 21.00
N GLN A 161 0.22 -6.37 21.49
CA GLN A 161 0.50 -5.74 22.78
C GLN A 161 -0.39 -6.35 23.86
#